data_AF-A0A017S883-F1
#
_entry.id   AF-A0A017S883-F1
#
_cell.length_a   1.000
_cell.length_b   1.000
_cell.length_c   1.000
_cell.angle_alpha   90.00
_cell.angle_beta   90.00
_cell.angle_gamma   90.00
#
_symmetry.space_group_name_H-M   'P 1'
#
loop_
_entity.id
_entity.type
_entity.pdbx_description
1 polymer ?
#
loop_
_entity_poly.entity_id
_entity_poly.type
_entity_poly.pdbx_seq_one_letter_code
_entity_poly.pdbx_strand_id
1 'polypeptide(L)'
;MQWLIVLPLEIVAASITIDYWDSNISNAAWVAIFWVMIVVINMFGVKGYGEAEFVFSMIKVIAVLGFIILGIILNCGGGPKGGYIGGRYWHDPGAFHNGFKGLCSVFVNAAFAFAGTELVGLAAAEAANPRKSLPTAIKQVFWRILLFYLVSLTLIGLLVPYNDNQLTSGSSSADARASPFVIAIKNAGISGLDSVMNVVIMIAVLSVGNSSVYGSSRTLAALAEQGQAPKILAYIDRKGRPLVAQGVASVLGLLAFLAASDKQEDAFNWMLAISGLSSIFTWGSICLAHIRFRRGWKAQGYSLDELPFRSQPGVIGSWVGFIFNCLVLVAQFWVGFAPVDYGEMTASGRVESFFQSYLAAPVVIAFYILYKIYTRSPFMRAKDMDLQTGRRDLDIQHLINEERAEQAAWPWWKKTYKFFC
;
A
#
# COMPACT_ATOMS: atom_id res chain seq x y z
N MET A 1 12.90 0.87 0.17
CA MET A 1 12.71 -0.05 -0.98
C MET A 1 11.30 0.06 -1.51
N GLN A 2 10.28 -0.33 -0.72
CA GLN A 2 8.85 -0.24 -1.06
C GLN A 2 8.48 0.99 -1.92
N TRP A 3 8.49 2.20 -1.37
CA TRP A 3 8.08 3.42 -2.08
C TRP A 3 8.91 3.78 -3.32
N LEU A 4 10.18 3.35 -3.40
CA LEU A 4 11.02 3.63 -4.56
C LEU A 4 10.65 2.73 -5.75
N ILE A 5 10.12 1.54 -5.51
CA ILE A 5 9.68 0.60 -6.54
C ILE A 5 8.20 0.81 -6.88
N VAL A 6 7.39 1.30 -5.93
CA VAL A 6 6.00 1.70 -6.19
C VAL A 6 5.93 2.75 -7.31
N LEU A 7 6.81 3.76 -7.31
CA LEU A 7 6.77 4.81 -8.34
C LEU A 7 6.80 4.26 -9.78
N PRO A 8 7.83 3.50 -10.20
CA PRO A 8 7.85 2.97 -11.56
C PRO A 8 6.71 1.98 -11.80
N LEU A 9 6.35 1.15 -10.81
CA LEU A 9 5.23 0.21 -10.93
C LEU A 9 3.90 0.90 -11.25
N GLU A 10 3.57 1.99 -10.55
CA GLU A 10 2.32 2.73 -10.80
C GLU A 10 2.35 3.41 -12.17
N ILE A 11 3.49 3.92 -12.62
CA ILE A 11 3.60 4.51 -13.96
C ILE A 11 3.38 3.43 -15.04
N VAL A 12 3.91 2.21 -14.86
CA VAL A 12 3.64 1.08 -15.75
C VAL A 12 2.16 0.66 -15.71
N ALA A 13 1.55 0.59 -14.52
CA ALA A 13 0.11 0.32 -14.40
C ALA A 13 -0.71 1.39 -15.15
N ALA A 14 -0.34 2.66 -15.04
CA ALA A 14 -1.03 3.75 -15.74
C ALA A 14 -0.88 3.62 -17.26
N SER A 15 0.29 3.24 -17.78
CA SER A 15 0.43 2.98 -19.22
C SER A 15 -0.42 1.80 -19.68
N ILE A 16 -0.50 0.71 -18.90
CA ILE A 16 -1.37 -0.44 -19.22
C ILE A 16 -2.85 -0.02 -19.27
N THR A 17 -3.29 0.89 -18.39
CA THR A 17 -4.67 1.38 -18.44
C THR A 17 -4.99 2.15 -19.73
N ILE A 18 -3.99 2.72 -20.43
CA ILE A 18 -4.20 3.38 -21.71
C ILE A 18 -4.50 2.38 -22.83
N ASP A 19 -3.96 1.16 -22.74
CA ASP A 19 -4.16 0.10 -23.75
C ASP A 19 -5.63 -0.27 -23.93
N TYR A 20 -6.48 0.02 -22.94
CA TYR A 20 -7.94 -0.11 -23.04
C TYR A 20 -8.53 0.69 -24.23
N TRP A 21 -7.97 1.86 -24.56
CA TRP A 21 -8.44 2.70 -25.68
C TRP A 21 -7.75 2.39 -27.02
N ASP A 22 -6.88 1.37 -27.08
CA ASP A 22 -6.15 0.96 -28.28
C ASP A 22 -5.47 2.14 -29.00
N SER A 23 -4.67 2.90 -28.24
CA SER A 23 -3.97 4.06 -28.79
C SER A 23 -2.78 3.62 -29.63
N ASN A 24 -2.65 4.12 -30.87
CA ASN A 24 -1.47 3.90 -31.72
C ASN A 24 -0.17 4.59 -31.20
N ILE A 25 -0.16 5.04 -29.94
CA ILE A 25 0.94 5.77 -29.31
C ILE A 25 1.73 4.77 -28.47
N SER A 26 3.06 4.80 -28.56
CA SER A 26 3.92 3.94 -27.75
C SER A 26 3.73 4.20 -26.24
N ASN A 27 3.68 3.12 -25.46
CA ASN A 27 3.64 3.15 -23.98
C ASN A 27 4.79 3.99 -23.39
N ALA A 28 5.95 4.07 -24.07
CA ALA A 28 7.06 4.93 -23.65
C ALA A 28 6.67 6.43 -23.55
N ALA A 29 5.83 6.91 -24.48
CA ALA A 29 5.40 8.31 -24.48
C ALA A 29 4.49 8.62 -23.29
N TRP A 30 3.57 7.71 -22.99
CA TRP A 30 2.69 7.81 -21.82
C TRP A 30 3.47 7.74 -20.51
N VAL A 31 4.43 6.80 -20.40
CA VAL A 31 5.36 6.72 -19.27
C VAL A 31 6.10 8.05 -19.07
N ALA A 32 6.62 8.66 -20.14
CA ALA A 32 7.31 9.94 -20.06
C ALA A 32 6.40 11.07 -19.55
N ILE A 33 5.17 11.15 -20.08
CA ILE A 33 4.18 12.16 -19.68
C ILE A 33 3.84 12.01 -18.19
N PHE A 34 3.52 10.80 -17.74
CA PHE A 34 3.16 10.52 -16.35
C PHE A 34 4.33 10.75 -15.40
N TRP A 35 5.54 10.35 -15.79
CA TRP A 35 6.74 10.60 -15.00
C TRP A 35 6.99 12.10 -14.84
N VAL A 36 6.97 12.89 -15.92
CA VAL A 36 7.14 14.34 -15.87
C VAL A 36 6.06 14.98 -14.99
N MET A 37 4.81 14.56 -15.14
CA MET A 37 3.69 15.05 -14.34
C MET A 37 3.94 14.85 -12.83
N ILE A 38 4.32 13.63 -12.42
CA ILE A 38 4.58 13.31 -11.00
C ILE A 38 5.76 14.11 -10.46
N VAL A 39 6.84 14.24 -11.23
CA VAL A 39 8.02 15.02 -10.84
C VAL A 39 7.64 16.49 -10.63
N VAL A 40 6.91 17.07 -11.59
CA VAL A 40 6.47 18.48 -11.53
C VAL A 40 5.57 18.73 -10.32
N ILE A 41 4.60 17.86 -10.04
CA ILE A 41 3.73 17.98 -8.86
C ILE A 41 4.57 17.98 -7.57
N ASN A 42 5.53 17.07 -7.45
CA ASN A 42 6.37 16.97 -6.26
C ASN A 42 7.35 18.15 -6.12
N MET A 43 7.74 18.78 -7.22
CA MET A 43 8.53 20.02 -7.22
C MET A 43 7.75 21.21 -6.66
N PHE A 44 6.42 21.18 -6.58
CA PHE A 44 5.63 22.20 -5.87
C PHE A 44 5.61 22.01 -4.34
N GLY A 45 6.24 20.94 -3.83
CA GLY A 45 6.38 20.66 -2.41
C GLY A 45 5.09 20.19 -1.74
N VAL A 46 5.07 20.21 -0.41
CA VAL A 46 4.00 19.60 0.42
C VAL A 46 2.62 20.16 0.12
N LYS A 47 2.52 21.47 -0.16
CA LYS A 47 1.24 22.12 -0.49
C LYS A 47 0.71 21.65 -1.85
N GLY A 48 1.55 21.64 -2.89
CA GLY A 48 1.14 21.17 -4.22
C GLY A 48 0.76 19.69 -4.21
N TYR A 49 1.54 18.87 -3.49
CA TYR A 49 1.21 17.48 -3.23
C TYR A 49 -0.16 17.34 -2.55
N GLY A 50 -0.40 18.10 -1.47
CA GLY A 50 -1.64 18.02 -0.70
C GLY A 50 -2.88 18.42 -1.50
N GLU A 51 -2.80 19.48 -2.30
CA GLU A 51 -3.90 19.91 -3.19
C GLU A 51 -4.17 18.88 -4.29
N ALA A 52 -3.13 18.35 -4.93
CA ALA A 52 -3.28 17.30 -5.94
C ALA A 52 -3.93 16.05 -5.35
N GLU A 53 -3.45 15.60 -4.19
CA GLU A 53 -4.01 14.44 -3.48
C GLU A 53 -5.45 14.66 -3.01
N PHE A 54 -5.82 15.89 -2.64
CA PHE A 54 -7.20 16.22 -2.29
C PHE A 54 -8.13 16.00 -3.48
N VAL A 55 -7.77 16.52 -4.66
CA VAL A 55 -8.54 16.35 -5.90
C VAL A 55 -8.60 14.88 -6.32
N PHE A 56 -7.45 14.19 -6.35
CA PHE A 56 -7.40 12.78 -6.72
C PHE A 56 -8.21 11.90 -5.77
N SER A 57 -8.17 12.17 -4.46
CA SER A 57 -8.94 11.43 -3.45
C SER A 57 -10.44 11.66 -3.60
N MET A 58 -10.87 12.88 -3.93
CA MET A 58 -12.29 13.17 -4.16
C MET A 58 -12.84 12.38 -5.36
N ILE A 59 -12.11 12.34 -6.47
CA ILE A 59 -12.49 11.56 -7.67
C ILE A 59 -12.60 10.06 -7.32
N LYS A 60 -11.59 9.52 -6.63
CA LYS A 60 -11.56 8.11 -6.20
C LYS A 60 -12.76 7.73 -5.33
N VAL A 61 -13.07 8.54 -4.32
CA VAL A 61 -14.18 8.25 -3.39
C VAL A 61 -15.52 8.29 -4.12
N ILE A 62 -15.76 9.29 -4.98
CA ILE A 62 -16.99 9.38 -5.76
C ILE A 62 -17.14 8.15 -6.66
N ALA A 63 -16.08 7.75 -7.36
CA ALA A 63 -16.13 6.61 -8.26
C ALA A 63 -16.36 5.28 -7.54
N VAL A 64 -15.71 5.04 -6.40
CA VAL A 64 -15.94 3.82 -5.59
C VAL A 64 -17.36 3.79 -5.05
N LEU A 65 -17.90 4.90 -4.54
CA LEU A 65 -19.29 4.97 -4.09
C LEU A 65 -20.27 4.73 -5.25
N GLY A 66 -20.02 5.35 -6.40
CA GLY A 66 -20.81 5.14 -7.62
C GLY A 66 -20.80 3.69 -8.08
N PHE A 67 -19.62 3.05 -8.07
CA PHE A 67 -19.47 1.64 -8.42
C PHE A 67 -20.17 0.73 -7.42
N ILE A 68 -20.13 1.02 -6.11
CA ILE A 68 -20.83 0.23 -5.10
C ILE A 68 -22.35 0.27 -5.35
N ILE A 69 -22.91 1.45 -5.57
CA ILE A 69 -24.34 1.62 -5.87
C ILE A 69 -24.70 0.88 -7.15
N LEU A 70 -23.92 1.09 -8.22
CA LEU A 70 -24.12 0.42 -9.49
C LEU A 70 -24.05 -1.10 -9.35
N GLY A 71 -23.03 -1.60 -8.65
CA GLY A 71 -22.81 -3.04 -8.49
C GLY A 71 -23.94 -3.72 -7.74
N ILE A 72 -24.52 -3.06 -6.73
CA ILE A 72 -25.72 -3.56 -6.05
C ILE A 72 -26.91 -3.63 -7.03
N ILE A 73 -27.15 -2.55 -7.80
CA ILE A 73 -28.25 -2.50 -8.78
C ILE A 73 -28.10 -3.60 -9.83
N LEU A 74 -26.89 -3.77 -10.37
CA LEU A 74 -26.58 -4.79 -11.37
C LEU A 74 -26.78 -6.20 -10.81
N ASN A 75 -26.30 -6.46 -9.60
CA ASN A 75 -26.43 -7.76 -8.95
C ASN A 75 -27.91 -8.12 -8.70
N CYS A 76 -28.73 -7.14 -8.34
CA CYS A 76 -30.18 -7.26 -8.17
C CYS A 76 -30.97 -7.36 -9.49
N GLY A 77 -30.30 -7.28 -10.66
CA GLY A 77 -30.92 -7.43 -11.98
C GLY A 77 -31.42 -6.14 -12.62
N GLY A 78 -31.05 -4.97 -12.09
CA GLY A 78 -31.39 -3.66 -12.65
C GLY A 78 -30.55 -3.23 -13.86
N GLY A 79 -29.77 -4.13 -14.45
CA GLY A 79 -28.94 -3.87 -15.63
C GLY A 79 -29.71 -3.95 -16.96
N PRO A 80 -29.17 -3.39 -18.05
CA PRO A 80 -29.78 -3.41 -19.39
C PRO A 80 -30.15 -4.80 -19.91
N LYS A 81 -29.34 -5.81 -19.60
CA LYS A 81 -29.58 -7.21 -20.00
C LYS A 81 -30.63 -7.91 -19.12
N GLY A 82 -30.99 -7.32 -17.98
CA GLY A 82 -31.86 -7.91 -16.97
C GLY A 82 -31.30 -9.18 -16.32
N GLY A 83 -31.88 -9.55 -15.18
CA GLY A 83 -31.64 -10.86 -14.54
C GLY A 83 -30.83 -10.78 -13.24
N TYR A 84 -31.36 -11.42 -12.20
CA TYR A 84 -30.69 -11.54 -10.90
C TYR A 84 -29.44 -12.41 -11.02
N ILE A 85 -28.28 -11.83 -10.69
CA ILE A 85 -27.00 -12.55 -10.68
C ILE A 85 -26.84 -13.27 -9.33
N GLY A 86 -26.99 -12.53 -8.24
CA GLY A 86 -26.81 -13.05 -6.89
C GLY A 86 -25.42 -13.64 -6.70
N GLY A 87 -25.33 -14.79 -6.03
CA GLY A 87 -24.08 -15.52 -5.82
C GLY A 87 -23.69 -16.46 -6.96
N ARG A 88 -24.25 -16.33 -8.18
CA ARG A 88 -24.08 -17.33 -9.24
C ARG A 88 -22.61 -17.70 -9.49
N TYR A 89 -21.76 -16.70 -9.68
CA TYR A 89 -20.34 -16.92 -9.98
C TYR A 89 -19.52 -17.50 -8.81
N TRP A 90 -20.02 -17.38 -7.58
CA TRP A 90 -19.40 -18.02 -6.41
C TRP A 90 -19.73 -19.51 -6.31
N HIS A 91 -20.79 -19.97 -6.98
CA HIS A 91 -21.14 -21.37 -7.09
C HIS A 91 -20.59 -22.01 -8.38
N ASP A 92 -20.71 -21.32 -9.51
CA ASP A 92 -20.22 -21.76 -10.81
C ASP A 92 -19.67 -20.55 -11.60
N PRO A 93 -18.35 -20.44 -11.80
CA PRO A 93 -17.30 -21.47 -11.70
C PRO A 93 -16.72 -21.72 -10.29
N GLY A 94 -17.13 -20.96 -9.26
CA GLY A 94 -16.73 -21.17 -7.87
C GLY A 94 -15.87 -20.04 -7.26
N ALA A 95 -15.93 -19.87 -5.93
CA ALA A 95 -15.26 -18.77 -5.22
C ALA A 95 -13.75 -18.99 -4.94
N PHE A 96 -13.28 -20.23 -4.86
CA PHE A 96 -11.89 -20.57 -4.49
C PHE A 96 -11.17 -21.30 -5.61
N HIS A 97 -10.73 -20.55 -6.62
CA HIS A 97 -9.88 -21.11 -7.68
C HIS A 97 -8.53 -21.57 -7.09
N ASN A 98 -8.07 -22.77 -7.47
CA ASN A 98 -6.83 -23.39 -6.97
C ASN A 98 -6.75 -23.63 -5.44
N GLY A 99 -7.89 -23.65 -4.76
CA GLY A 99 -8.01 -23.99 -3.34
C GLY A 99 -7.18 -23.10 -2.41
N PHE A 100 -6.68 -23.68 -1.31
CA PHE A 100 -5.90 -22.93 -0.31
C PHE A 100 -4.61 -22.32 -0.88
N LYS A 101 -4.02 -22.96 -1.88
CA LYS A 101 -2.80 -22.47 -2.52
C LYS A 101 -3.05 -21.20 -3.34
N GLY A 102 -4.18 -21.12 -4.05
CA GLY A 102 -4.66 -19.89 -4.69
C GLY A 102 -4.96 -18.78 -3.69
N LEU A 103 -5.51 -19.12 -2.52
CA LEU A 103 -5.67 -18.13 -1.44
C LEU A 103 -4.32 -17.59 -0.94
N CYS A 104 -3.30 -18.44 -0.82
CA CYS A 104 -1.98 -18.00 -0.41
C CYS A 104 -1.29 -17.11 -1.46
N SER A 105 -1.51 -17.36 -2.76
CA SER A 105 -0.84 -16.60 -3.83
C SER A 105 -1.28 -15.15 -3.90
N VAL A 106 -2.46 -14.82 -3.40
CA VAL A 106 -2.98 -13.44 -3.41
C VAL A 106 -2.58 -12.61 -2.17
N PHE A 107 -1.93 -13.21 -1.16
CA PHE A 107 -1.59 -12.48 0.07
C PHE A 107 -0.64 -11.30 -0.16
N VAL A 108 0.36 -11.46 -1.03
CA VAL A 108 1.29 -10.35 -1.34
C VAL A 108 0.58 -9.24 -2.11
N ASN A 109 -0.32 -9.58 -3.03
CA ASN A 109 -1.12 -8.60 -3.78
C ASN A 109 -2.10 -7.85 -2.84
N ALA A 110 -2.74 -8.57 -1.92
CA ALA A 110 -3.58 -7.97 -0.89
C ALA A 110 -2.77 -7.07 0.05
N ALA A 111 -1.58 -7.50 0.47
CA ALA A 111 -0.69 -6.69 1.29
C ALA A 111 -0.23 -5.42 0.57
N PHE A 112 0.09 -5.51 -0.73
CA PHE A 112 0.38 -4.37 -1.57
C PHE A 112 -0.80 -3.38 -1.62
N ALA A 113 -2.04 -3.87 -1.79
CA ALA A 113 -3.23 -3.00 -1.81
C ALA A 113 -3.51 -2.28 -0.47
N PHE A 114 -3.06 -2.83 0.66
CA PHE A 114 -3.14 -2.22 1.99
C PHE A 114 -1.88 -1.42 2.39
N ALA A 115 -0.83 -1.42 1.55
CA ALA A 115 0.36 -0.61 1.73
C ALA A 115 -0.01 0.89 1.76
N GLY A 116 0.78 1.70 2.46
CA GLY A 116 0.52 3.14 2.58
C GLY A 116 -0.17 3.58 3.86
N THR A 117 -0.70 2.67 4.66
CA THR A 117 -1.22 3.03 6.00
C THR A 117 -0.12 3.59 6.91
N GLU A 118 1.14 3.19 6.70
CA GLU A 118 2.32 3.73 7.37
C GLU A 118 2.63 5.20 7.02
N LEU A 119 2.12 5.74 5.89
CA LEU A 119 2.29 7.17 5.55
C LEU A 119 1.65 8.08 6.59
N VAL A 120 0.61 7.61 7.29
CA VAL A 120 0.00 8.34 8.40
C VAL A 120 1.02 8.59 9.51
N GLY A 121 1.96 7.67 9.73
CA GLY A 121 3.08 7.85 10.66
C GLY A 121 4.09 8.90 10.20
N LEU A 122 4.39 8.98 8.90
CA LEU A 122 5.26 10.03 8.36
C LEU A 122 4.59 11.41 8.44
N ALA A 123 3.30 11.49 8.13
CA ALA A 123 2.52 12.73 8.24
C ALA A 123 2.37 13.19 9.70
N ALA A 124 2.44 12.28 10.67
CA ALA A 124 2.39 12.64 12.10
C ALA A 124 3.52 13.58 12.53
N ALA A 125 4.69 13.49 11.90
CA ALA A 125 5.83 14.38 12.20
C ALA A 125 5.53 15.85 11.82
N GLU A 126 4.71 16.05 10.78
CA GLU A 126 4.34 17.36 10.24
C GLU A 126 2.99 17.88 10.81
N ALA A 127 2.26 17.05 11.57
CA ALA A 127 0.97 17.43 12.14
C ALA A 127 1.13 18.46 13.27
N ALA A 128 0.25 19.47 13.29
CA ALA A 128 0.25 20.51 14.33
C ALA A 128 -0.07 19.95 15.73
N ASN A 129 -1.03 19.02 15.82
CA ASN A 129 -1.35 18.32 17.06
C ASN A 129 -1.48 16.81 16.78
N PRO A 130 -0.35 16.07 16.71
CA PRO A 130 -0.38 14.65 16.40
C PRO A 130 -1.12 13.84 17.47
N ARG A 131 -1.17 14.30 18.72
CA ARG A 131 -1.84 13.59 19.81
C ARG A 131 -3.35 13.43 19.60
N LYS A 132 -4.01 14.48 19.10
CA LYS A 132 -5.45 14.43 18.82
C LYS A 132 -5.74 13.92 17.40
N SER A 133 -4.97 14.37 16.42
CA SER A 133 -5.25 14.08 15.00
C SER A 133 -4.87 12.66 14.60
N LEU A 134 -3.75 12.11 15.13
CA LEU A 134 -3.23 10.81 14.71
C LEU A 134 -4.15 9.64 15.12
N PRO A 135 -4.63 9.54 16.37
CA PRO A 135 -5.48 8.41 16.77
C PRO A 135 -6.80 8.36 15.99
N THR A 136 -7.42 9.52 15.73
CA THR A 136 -8.64 9.61 14.93
C THR A 136 -8.36 9.27 13.47
N ALA A 137 -7.27 9.78 12.88
CA ALA A 137 -6.90 9.46 11.51
C ALA A 137 -6.68 7.95 11.32
N ILE A 138 -5.92 7.29 12.20
CA ILE A 138 -5.62 5.84 12.10
C ILE A 138 -6.91 5.01 12.11
N LYS A 139 -7.83 5.29 13.05
CA LYS A 139 -9.09 4.54 13.18
C LYS A 139 -10.00 4.71 11.96
N GLN A 140 -10.17 5.95 11.52
CA GLN A 140 -11.00 6.25 10.36
C GLN A 140 -10.42 5.66 9.07
N VAL A 141 -9.10 5.74 8.88
CA VAL A 141 -8.42 5.17 7.71
C VAL A 141 -8.63 3.64 7.68
N PHE A 142 -8.42 2.95 8.80
CA PHE A 142 -8.63 1.50 8.89
C PHE A 142 -10.04 1.08 8.47
N TRP A 143 -11.08 1.61 9.13
CA TRP A 143 -12.46 1.21 8.87
C TRP A 143 -12.91 1.59 7.46
N ARG A 144 -12.53 2.77 6.98
CA ARG A 144 -12.91 3.26 5.66
C ARG A 144 -12.30 2.42 4.54
N ILE A 145 -11.01 2.12 4.61
CA ILE A 145 -10.34 1.26 3.61
C ILE A 145 -10.94 -0.14 3.67
N LEU A 146 -11.09 -0.72 4.87
CA LEU A 146 -11.63 -2.07 5.03
C LEU A 146 -13.04 -2.20 4.41
N LEU A 147 -13.93 -1.26 4.72
CA LEU A 147 -15.30 -1.29 4.21
C LEU A 147 -15.35 -1.10 2.69
N PHE A 148 -14.63 -0.12 2.13
CA PHE A 148 -14.63 0.09 0.69
C PHE A 148 -14.03 -1.08 -0.06
N TYR A 149 -12.94 -1.67 0.43
CA TYR A 149 -12.31 -2.81 -0.22
C TYR A 149 -13.20 -4.06 -0.14
N LEU A 150 -13.71 -4.40 1.04
CA LEU A 150 -14.57 -5.58 1.19
C LEU A 150 -15.83 -5.47 0.35
N VAL A 151 -16.53 -4.32 0.39
CA VAL A 151 -17.77 -4.15 -0.36
C VAL A 151 -17.51 -4.14 -1.87
N SER A 152 -16.53 -3.36 -2.35
CA SER A 152 -16.25 -3.28 -3.79
C SER A 152 -15.76 -4.60 -4.37
N LEU A 153 -14.84 -5.30 -3.69
CA LEU A 153 -14.34 -6.60 -4.14
C LEU A 153 -15.41 -7.69 -4.05
N THR A 154 -16.29 -7.63 -3.04
CA THR A 154 -17.45 -8.53 -2.97
C THR A 154 -18.34 -8.33 -4.19
N LEU A 155 -18.67 -7.09 -4.54
CA LEU A 155 -19.48 -6.79 -5.71
C LEU A 155 -18.79 -7.22 -7.02
N ILE A 156 -17.48 -7.00 -7.16
CA ILE A 156 -16.73 -7.51 -8.33
C ILE A 156 -16.83 -9.03 -8.42
N GLY A 157 -16.60 -9.74 -7.31
CA GLY A 157 -16.68 -11.21 -7.30
C GLY A 157 -18.08 -11.74 -7.61
N LEU A 158 -19.14 -10.96 -7.36
CA LEU A 158 -20.51 -11.33 -7.74
C LEU A 158 -20.82 -10.99 -9.20
N LEU A 159 -20.18 -9.97 -9.78
CA LEU A 159 -20.49 -9.45 -11.12
C LEU A 159 -19.59 -10.01 -12.22
N VAL A 160 -18.38 -10.47 -11.89
CA VAL A 160 -17.39 -10.96 -12.85
C VAL A 160 -16.96 -12.37 -12.44
N PRO A 161 -17.14 -13.38 -13.30
CA PRO A 161 -16.65 -14.72 -13.02
C PRO A 161 -15.12 -14.76 -13.12
N TYR A 162 -14.44 -15.54 -12.28
CA TYR A 162 -12.98 -15.56 -12.27
C TYR A 162 -12.35 -16.08 -13.57
N ASN A 163 -13.11 -16.84 -14.37
CA ASN A 163 -12.68 -17.40 -15.65
C ASN A 163 -13.07 -16.52 -16.86
N ASP A 164 -13.47 -15.26 -16.64
CA ASP A 164 -13.74 -14.33 -17.74
C ASP A 164 -12.49 -14.14 -18.62
N ASN A 165 -12.64 -14.31 -19.92
CA ASN A 165 -11.53 -14.18 -20.87
C ASN A 165 -10.85 -12.82 -20.81
N GLN A 166 -11.53 -11.75 -20.40
CA GLN A 166 -10.90 -10.42 -20.25
C GLN A 166 -10.03 -10.32 -18.98
N LEU A 167 -10.20 -11.25 -18.03
CA LEU A 167 -9.31 -11.43 -16.88
C LEU A 167 -8.15 -12.39 -17.20
N THR A 168 -8.38 -13.38 -18.07
CA THR A 168 -7.47 -14.51 -18.33
C THR A 168 -6.77 -14.47 -19.69
N SER A 169 -7.09 -13.52 -20.58
CA SER A 169 -6.46 -13.37 -21.91
C SER A 169 -5.01 -12.90 -21.85
N GLY A 170 -4.44 -12.83 -20.65
CA GLY A 170 -3.05 -12.55 -20.44
C GLY A 170 -2.44 -13.55 -19.47
N SER A 171 -1.17 -13.90 -19.69
CA SER A 171 -0.44 -14.88 -18.88
C SER A 171 -0.21 -14.44 -17.42
N SER A 172 -0.57 -13.20 -17.06
CA SER A 172 -0.48 -12.67 -15.70
C SER A 172 -1.38 -11.46 -15.44
N SER A 173 -1.35 -10.97 -14.20
CA SER A 173 -2.04 -9.75 -13.73
C SER A 173 -1.72 -8.46 -14.49
N ALA A 174 -0.61 -8.39 -15.23
CA ALA A 174 -0.23 -7.20 -16.02
C ALA A 174 -0.91 -7.15 -17.40
N ASP A 175 -1.49 -8.27 -17.82
CA ASP A 175 -1.88 -8.54 -19.20
C ASP A 175 -3.42 -8.59 -19.34
N ALA A 176 -4.13 -8.48 -18.21
CA ALA A 176 -5.54 -8.13 -18.14
C ALA A 176 -5.75 -6.70 -18.66
N ARG A 177 -6.00 -6.57 -19.96
CA ARG A 177 -6.27 -5.30 -20.67
C ARG A 177 -7.41 -4.47 -20.08
N ALA A 178 -8.24 -5.06 -19.23
CA ALA A 178 -9.34 -4.38 -18.57
C ALA A 178 -9.38 -4.71 -17.08
N SER A 179 -9.48 -3.66 -16.26
CA SER A 179 -9.72 -3.79 -14.83
C SER A 179 -11.04 -4.54 -14.56
N PRO A 180 -11.14 -5.39 -13.53
CA PRO A 180 -12.39 -6.05 -13.15
C PRO A 180 -13.57 -5.07 -12.94
N PHE A 181 -13.29 -3.85 -12.50
CA PHE A 181 -14.30 -2.79 -12.38
C PHE A 181 -14.87 -2.39 -13.76
N VAL A 182 -14.01 -2.29 -14.77
CA VAL A 182 -14.37 -1.97 -16.16
C VAL A 182 -15.09 -3.15 -16.80
N ILE A 183 -14.60 -4.38 -16.58
CA ILE A 183 -15.22 -5.61 -17.06
C ILE A 183 -16.65 -5.77 -16.53
N ALA A 184 -16.88 -5.50 -15.24
CA ALA A 184 -18.22 -5.57 -14.65
C ALA A 184 -19.22 -4.65 -15.37
N ILE A 185 -18.81 -3.41 -15.69
CA ILE A 185 -19.65 -2.42 -16.38
C ILE A 185 -19.90 -2.84 -17.84
N LYS A 186 -18.86 -3.33 -18.52
CA LYS A 186 -18.94 -3.80 -19.91
C LYS A 186 -19.81 -5.05 -20.04
N ASN A 187 -19.67 -6.01 -19.12
CA ASN A 187 -20.49 -7.22 -19.07
C ASN A 187 -21.98 -6.88 -18.86
N ALA A 188 -22.27 -5.85 -18.06
CA ALA A 188 -23.62 -5.31 -17.87
C ALA A 188 -24.19 -4.63 -19.13
N GLY A 189 -23.36 -4.28 -20.11
CA GLY A 189 -23.78 -3.64 -21.36
C GLY A 189 -24.00 -2.13 -21.23
N ILE A 190 -23.38 -1.47 -20.25
CA ILE A 190 -23.47 -0.02 -20.06
C ILE A 190 -22.33 0.64 -20.85
N SER A 191 -22.67 1.40 -21.90
CA SER A 191 -21.70 2.10 -22.73
C SER A 191 -21.22 3.40 -22.10
N GLY A 192 -19.91 3.66 -22.15
CA GLY A 192 -19.28 4.94 -21.77
C GLY A 192 -18.88 5.02 -20.30
N LEU A 193 -19.62 4.37 -19.40
CA LEU A 193 -19.28 4.32 -17.99
C LEU A 193 -18.03 3.47 -17.72
N ASP A 194 -17.77 2.48 -18.56
CA ASP A 194 -16.57 1.65 -18.56
C ASP A 194 -15.32 2.51 -18.84
N SER A 195 -15.38 3.40 -19.84
CA SER A 195 -14.32 4.37 -20.12
C SER A 195 -14.13 5.38 -18.98
N VAL A 196 -15.21 5.88 -18.37
CA VAL A 196 -15.10 6.78 -17.20
C VAL A 196 -14.40 6.08 -16.04
N MET A 197 -14.78 4.83 -15.75
CA MET A 197 -14.13 4.05 -14.70
C MET A 197 -12.65 3.81 -15.00
N ASN A 198 -12.30 3.55 -16.26
CA ASN A 198 -10.90 3.38 -16.66
C ASN A 198 -10.07 4.66 -16.44
N VAL A 199 -10.62 5.84 -16.75
CA VAL A 199 -9.97 7.14 -16.43
C VAL A 199 -9.77 7.32 -14.93
N VAL A 200 -10.77 6.98 -14.12
CA VAL A 200 -10.65 7.06 -12.64
C VAL A 200 -9.53 6.15 -12.14
N ILE A 201 -9.43 4.92 -12.67
CA ILE A 201 -8.37 3.98 -12.29
C ILE A 201 -6.99 4.55 -12.64
N MET A 202 -6.83 5.11 -13.84
CA MET A 202 -5.59 5.78 -14.23
C MET A 202 -5.23 6.92 -13.25
N ILE A 203 -6.20 7.78 -12.88
CA ILE A 203 -5.99 8.84 -11.88
C ILE A 203 -5.62 8.25 -10.52
N ALA A 204 -6.24 7.14 -10.12
CA ALA A 204 -5.98 6.48 -8.84
C ALA A 204 -4.54 5.98 -8.75
N VAL A 205 -4.07 5.30 -9.79
CA VAL A 205 -2.70 4.77 -9.94
C VAL A 205 -1.68 5.91 -9.96
N LEU A 206 -1.90 6.97 -10.75
CA LEU A 206 -1.01 8.14 -10.78
C LEU A 206 -0.91 8.84 -9.43
N SER A 207 -2.00 8.87 -8.66
CA SER A 207 -2.00 9.41 -7.30
C SER A 207 -1.19 8.56 -6.32
N VAL A 208 -1.21 7.22 -6.44
CA VAL A 208 -0.30 6.36 -5.66
C VAL A 208 1.16 6.62 -6.07
N GLY A 209 1.43 6.78 -7.36
CA GLY A 209 2.74 7.21 -7.89
C GLY A 209 3.21 8.52 -7.27
N ASN A 210 2.34 9.54 -7.21
CA ASN A 210 2.64 10.81 -6.55
C ASN A 210 2.94 10.65 -5.04
N SER A 211 2.12 9.86 -4.32
CA SER A 211 2.32 9.52 -2.90
C SER A 211 3.62 8.77 -2.63
N SER A 212 4.08 7.96 -3.60
CA SER A 212 5.31 7.19 -3.47
C SER A 212 6.58 8.07 -3.45
N VAL A 213 6.60 9.16 -4.23
CA VAL A 213 7.68 10.18 -4.17
C VAL A 213 7.66 10.90 -2.83
N TYR A 214 6.47 11.25 -2.34
CA TYR A 214 6.29 11.86 -1.02
C TYR A 214 6.84 10.99 0.10
N GLY A 215 6.48 9.70 0.11
CA GLY A 215 6.90 8.73 1.12
C GLY A 215 8.39 8.42 1.07
N SER A 216 8.89 8.07 -0.12
CA SER A 216 10.30 7.68 -0.30
C SER A 216 11.28 8.81 0.04
N SER A 217 11.01 10.04 -0.41
CA SER A 217 11.92 11.16 -0.22
C SER A 217 12.07 11.54 1.26
N ARG A 218 10.99 11.51 2.04
CA ARG A 218 11.01 11.77 3.49
C ARG A 218 11.72 10.67 4.26
N THR A 219 11.44 9.41 3.93
CA THR A 219 12.12 8.30 4.56
C THR A 219 13.63 8.36 4.29
N LEU A 220 14.05 8.63 3.05
CA LEU A 220 15.46 8.78 2.69
C LEU A 220 16.13 9.95 3.41
N ALA A 221 15.47 11.11 3.49
CA ALA A 221 15.99 12.27 4.20
C ALA A 221 16.15 12.00 5.71
N ALA A 222 15.16 11.36 6.34
CA ALA A 222 15.22 10.99 7.76
C ALA A 222 16.34 9.97 8.05
N LEU A 223 16.55 9.00 7.16
CA LEU A 223 17.68 8.06 7.26
C LEU A 223 19.03 8.79 7.17
N ALA A 224 19.15 9.77 6.28
CA ALA A 224 20.37 10.54 6.10
C ALA A 224 20.67 11.46 7.29
N GLU A 225 19.63 12.07 7.88
CA GLU A 225 19.75 12.88 9.10
C GLU A 225 20.24 12.03 10.29
N GLN A 226 19.80 10.77 10.38
CA GLN A 226 20.26 9.82 11.40
C GLN A 226 21.64 9.20 11.10
N GLY A 227 22.31 9.63 10.02
CA GLY A 227 23.60 9.07 9.60
C GLY A 227 23.54 7.64 9.05
N GLN A 228 22.35 7.16 8.71
CA GLN A 228 22.11 5.82 8.16
C GLN A 228 22.12 5.80 6.62
N ALA A 229 22.15 6.97 5.98
CA ALA A 229 22.29 7.14 4.54
C ALA A 229 23.28 8.29 4.21
N PRO A 230 23.76 8.42 2.95
CA PRO A 230 24.67 9.49 2.56
C PRO A 230 24.14 10.88 2.92
N LYS A 231 24.99 11.72 3.54
CA LYS A 231 24.62 13.06 4.05
C LYS A 231 23.98 13.98 3.00
N ILE A 232 24.29 13.78 1.72
CA ILE A 232 23.70 14.55 0.62
C ILE A 232 22.17 14.40 0.55
N LEU A 233 21.63 13.25 0.98
CA LEU A 233 20.19 12.99 0.99
C LEU A 233 19.46 13.73 2.12
N ALA A 234 20.18 14.22 3.13
CA ALA A 234 19.63 15.03 4.22
C ALA A 234 19.38 16.49 3.81
N TYR A 235 19.73 16.89 2.59
CA TYR A 235 19.54 18.25 2.11
C TYR A 235 18.05 18.59 1.98
N ILE A 236 17.61 19.61 2.73
CA ILE A 236 16.26 20.18 2.68
C ILE A 236 16.34 21.63 2.14
N ASP A 237 15.58 21.93 1.09
CA ASP A 237 15.45 23.29 0.54
C ASP A 237 14.69 24.22 1.50
N ARG A 238 14.81 25.54 1.32
CA ARG A 238 14.14 26.60 2.08
C ARG A 238 12.62 26.42 2.17
N LYS A 239 12.01 25.73 1.20
CA LYS A 239 10.58 25.40 1.16
C LYS A 239 10.23 24.07 1.87
N GLY A 240 11.16 23.46 2.60
CA GLY A 240 10.97 22.21 3.34
C GLY A 240 10.99 20.96 2.45
N ARG A 241 11.66 21.02 1.29
CA ARG A 241 11.63 19.94 0.27
C ARG A 241 12.94 19.14 0.27
N PRO A 242 12.91 17.81 0.42
CA PRO A 242 14.11 16.97 0.32
C PRO A 242 14.51 16.73 -1.14
N LEU A 243 15.03 17.76 -1.83
CA LEU A 243 15.24 17.77 -3.29
C LEU A 243 16.14 16.63 -3.78
N VAL A 244 17.23 16.32 -3.07
CA VAL A 244 18.16 15.26 -3.48
C VAL A 244 17.48 13.89 -3.37
N ALA A 245 16.76 13.64 -2.28
CA ALA A 245 16.03 12.39 -2.09
C ALA A 245 14.87 12.24 -3.09
N GLN A 246 14.19 13.34 -3.44
CA GLN A 246 13.21 13.38 -4.52
C GLN A 246 13.87 13.03 -5.87
N GLY A 247 15.02 13.61 -6.18
CA GLY A 247 15.77 13.29 -7.40
C GLY A 247 16.13 11.81 -7.51
N VAL A 248 16.58 11.18 -6.41
CA VAL A 248 16.84 9.74 -6.38
C VAL A 248 15.57 8.93 -6.65
N ALA A 249 14.45 9.29 -6.02
CA ALA A 249 13.17 8.64 -6.29
C ALA A 249 12.74 8.79 -7.76
N SER A 250 12.86 10.00 -8.32
CA SER A 250 12.53 10.28 -9.71
C SER A 250 13.40 9.52 -10.70
N VAL A 251 14.71 9.40 -10.45
CA VAL A 251 15.63 8.62 -11.29
C VAL A 251 15.25 7.14 -11.26
N LEU A 252 14.93 6.58 -10.09
CA LEU A 252 14.43 5.20 -10.02
C LEU A 252 13.04 5.04 -10.68
N GLY A 253 12.24 6.10 -10.73
CA GLY A 253 11.00 6.15 -11.51
C GLY A 253 11.20 5.92 -13.01
N LEU A 254 12.40 6.18 -13.57
CA LEU A 254 12.72 5.89 -14.97
C LEU A 254 12.73 4.39 -15.28
N LEU A 255 12.76 3.52 -14.26
CA LEU A 255 12.54 2.08 -14.46
C LEU A 255 11.16 1.79 -15.08
N ALA A 256 10.20 2.72 -15.01
CA ALA A 256 8.92 2.60 -15.69
C ALA A 256 9.04 2.47 -17.22
N PHE A 257 10.14 2.94 -17.82
CA PHE A 257 10.38 2.77 -19.26
C PHE A 257 10.56 1.30 -19.66
N LEU A 258 10.73 0.38 -18.71
CA LEU A 258 10.64 -1.06 -18.97
C LEU A 258 9.25 -1.48 -19.50
N ALA A 259 8.20 -0.67 -19.30
CA ALA A 259 6.91 -0.89 -19.97
C ALA A 259 6.99 -0.80 -21.49
N ALA A 260 7.96 -0.08 -22.05
CA ALA A 260 8.13 -0.03 -23.50
C ALA A 260 8.91 -1.23 -24.06
N SER A 261 9.33 -2.17 -23.21
CA SER A 261 10.10 -3.34 -23.62
C SER A 261 9.21 -4.56 -23.83
N ASP A 262 9.71 -5.54 -24.59
CA ASP A 262 9.09 -6.87 -24.76
C ASP A 262 8.92 -7.65 -23.44
N LYS A 263 9.44 -7.10 -22.33
CA LYS A 263 9.43 -7.65 -20.97
C LYS A 263 8.61 -6.82 -19.98
N GLN A 264 7.65 -6.03 -20.46
CA GLN A 264 6.73 -5.21 -19.64
C GLN A 264 6.08 -6.04 -18.53
N GLU A 265 5.51 -7.19 -18.87
CA GLU A 265 4.78 -8.07 -17.97
C GLU A 265 5.67 -8.62 -16.84
N ASP A 266 6.82 -9.18 -17.23
CA ASP A 266 7.82 -9.68 -16.29
C ASP A 266 8.26 -8.54 -15.35
N ALA A 267 8.65 -7.39 -15.89
CA ALA A 267 9.09 -6.25 -15.09
C ALA A 267 8.01 -5.79 -14.10
N PHE A 268 6.74 -5.71 -14.52
CA PHE A 268 5.62 -5.35 -13.67
C PHE A 268 5.46 -6.33 -12.50
N ASN A 269 5.40 -7.63 -12.79
CA ASN A 269 5.20 -8.68 -11.79
C ASN A 269 6.37 -8.72 -10.78
N TRP A 270 7.61 -8.54 -11.24
CA TRP A 270 8.78 -8.44 -10.36
C TRP A 270 8.70 -7.22 -9.45
N MET A 271 8.33 -6.04 -9.97
CA MET A 271 8.14 -4.83 -9.16
C MET A 271 7.01 -4.99 -8.14
N LEU A 272 5.91 -5.63 -8.53
CA LEU A 272 4.75 -5.88 -7.66
C LEU A 272 5.12 -6.79 -6.49
N ALA A 273 5.77 -7.92 -6.78
CA ALA A 273 6.23 -8.86 -5.77
C ALA A 273 7.25 -8.21 -4.82
N ILE A 274 8.21 -7.45 -5.36
CA ILE A 274 9.19 -6.71 -4.58
C ILE A 274 8.50 -5.71 -3.65
N SER A 275 7.54 -4.94 -4.16
CA SER A 275 6.83 -3.92 -3.40
C SER A 275 5.97 -4.53 -2.29
N GLY A 276 5.11 -5.50 -2.63
CA GLY A 276 4.22 -6.15 -1.66
C GLY A 276 4.99 -6.88 -0.56
N LEU A 277 6.05 -7.62 -0.91
CA LEU A 277 6.86 -8.32 0.08
C LEU A 277 7.67 -7.35 0.94
N SER A 278 8.14 -6.22 0.39
CA SER A 278 8.77 -5.15 1.17
C SER A 278 7.82 -4.54 2.20
N SER A 279 6.53 -4.42 1.89
CA SER A 279 5.51 -3.94 2.83
C SER A 279 5.36 -4.89 4.02
N ILE A 280 5.36 -6.21 3.78
CA ILE A 280 5.32 -7.25 4.83
C ILE A 280 6.53 -7.13 5.78
N PHE A 281 7.74 -6.95 5.24
CA PHE A 281 8.92 -6.71 6.08
C PHE A 281 8.81 -5.41 6.87
N THR A 282 8.30 -4.35 6.25
CA THR A 282 8.11 -3.04 6.90
C THR A 282 7.14 -3.17 8.07
N TRP A 283 5.97 -3.77 7.88
CA TRP A 283 4.99 -3.98 8.95
C TRP A 283 5.48 -4.94 10.03
N GLY A 284 6.17 -6.01 9.66
CA GLY A 284 6.82 -6.92 10.60
C GLY A 284 7.84 -6.19 11.47
N SER A 285 8.68 -5.33 10.86
CA SER A 285 9.67 -4.53 11.59
C SER A 285 9.02 -3.49 12.51
N ILE A 286 7.93 -2.83 12.10
CA ILE A 286 7.16 -1.91 12.93
C ILE A 286 6.57 -2.64 14.14
N CYS A 287 5.97 -3.81 13.92
CA CYS A 287 5.42 -4.64 14.99
C CYS A 287 6.51 -5.08 15.99
N LEU A 288 7.66 -5.53 15.48
CA LEU A 288 8.79 -5.93 16.31
C LEU A 288 9.39 -4.74 17.08
N ALA A 289 9.50 -3.57 16.44
CA ALA A 289 9.96 -2.35 17.06
C ALA A 289 9.02 -1.94 18.22
N HIS A 290 7.70 -2.01 18.01
CA HIS A 290 6.73 -1.71 19.07
C HIS A 290 6.83 -2.71 20.24
N ILE A 291 6.98 -4.02 19.98
CA ILE A 291 7.17 -5.04 21.02
C ILE A 291 8.43 -4.74 21.84
N ARG A 292 9.55 -4.41 21.18
CA ARG A 292 10.82 -4.08 21.83
C ARG A 292 10.75 -2.77 22.61
N PHE A 293 10.15 -1.74 22.04
CA PHE A 293 9.90 -0.46 22.70
C PHE A 293 9.13 -0.67 24.00
N ARG A 294 8.04 -1.44 23.96
CA ARG A 294 7.21 -1.73 25.15
C ARG A 294 7.95 -2.53 26.22
N ARG A 295 8.85 -3.43 25.82
CA ARG A 295 9.75 -4.14 26.74
C ARG A 295 10.78 -3.21 27.38
N GLY A 296 11.38 -2.31 26.60
CA GLY A 296 12.33 -1.30 27.12
C GLY A 296 11.67 -0.30 28.06
N TRP A 297 10.49 0.20 27.69
CA TRP A 297 9.66 1.09 28.49
C TRP A 297 9.39 0.52 29.89
N LYS A 298 8.94 -0.75 29.94
CA LYS A 298 8.71 -1.46 31.21
C LYS A 298 10.01 -1.71 31.98
N ALA A 299 11.10 -2.05 31.30
CA ALA A 299 12.39 -2.33 31.94
C ALA A 299 13.02 -1.10 32.60
N GLN A 300 12.70 0.09 32.11
CA GLN A 300 13.17 1.38 32.67
C GLN A 300 12.20 1.97 33.71
N GLY A 301 11.14 1.25 34.08
CA GLY A 301 10.21 1.65 35.15
C GLY A 301 9.13 2.64 34.72
N TYR A 302 9.01 2.96 33.44
CA TYR A 302 8.00 3.90 32.96
C TYR A 302 6.59 3.30 32.95
N SER A 303 5.61 4.10 33.36
CA SER A 303 4.21 3.71 33.35
C SER A 303 3.61 3.86 31.95
N LEU A 304 2.51 3.15 31.67
CA LEU A 304 1.81 3.32 30.40
C LEU A 304 1.11 4.67 30.31
N ASP A 305 0.89 5.35 31.45
CA ASP A 305 0.12 6.60 31.54
C ASP A 305 0.86 7.78 30.96
N GLU A 306 2.17 7.69 30.91
CA GLU A 306 3.08 8.67 30.32
C GLU A 306 3.13 8.63 28.79
N LEU A 307 2.51 7.62 28.16
CA LEU A 307 2.44 7.52 26.71
C LEU A 307 1.33 8.43 26.17
N PRO A 308 1.62 9.34 25.21
CA PRO A 308 0.62 10.20 24.58
C PRO A 308 -0.45 9.41 23.82
N PHE A 309 -0.08 8.23 23.31
CA PHE A 309 -0.98 7.34 22.61
C PHE A 309 -0.74 5.89 23.06
N ARG A 310 -1.84 5.19 23.32
CA ARG A 310 -1.85 3.76 23.63
C ARG A 310 -2.56 3.03 22.50
N SER A 311 -1.91 2.04 21.90
CA SER A 311 -2.57 1.19 20.92
C SER A 311 -3.74 0.44 21.57
N GLN A 312 -4.91 0.45 20.93
CA GLN A 312 -6.11 -0.25 21.43
C GLN A 312 -5.87 -1.76 21.68
N PRO A 313 -5.29 -2.53 20.74
CA PRO A 313 -4.98 -3.95 20.98
C PRO A 313 -3.68 -4.17 21.77
N GLY A 314 -3.01 -3.09 22.21
CA GLY A 314 -1.79 -3.17 23.01
C GLY A 314 -0.63 -3.91 22.31
N VAL A 315 0.16 -4.63 23.12
CA VAL A 315 1.29 -5.46 22.65
C VAL A 315 0.80 -6.76 22.00
N ILE A 316 -0.39 -7.24 22.39
CA ILE A 316 -1.00 -8.45 21.82
C ILE A 316 -1.26 -8.25 20.33
N GLY A 317 -1.82 -7.10 19.94
CA GLY A 317 -2.02 -6.76 18.53
C GLY A 317 -0.71 -6.78 17.73
N SER A 318 0.39 -6.30 18.32
CA SER A 318 1.70 -6.35 17.65
C SER A 318 2.26 -7.76 17.52
N TRP A 319 2.02 -8.66 18.48
CA TRP A 319 2.38 -10.07 18.35
C TRP A 319 1.57 -10.78 17.28
N VAL A 320 0.25 -10.58 17.26
CA VAL A 320 -0.63 -11.14 16.23
C VAL A 320 -0.20 -10.65 14.84
N GLY A 321 0.01 -9.33 14.69
CA GLY A 321 0.50 -8.75 13.45
C GLY A 321 1.87 -9.30 13.03
N PHE A 322 2.82 -9.40 13.96
CA PHE A 322 4.15 -9.95 13.67
C PHE A 322 4.08 -11.42 13.22
N ILE A 323 3.34 -12.27 13.95
CA ILE A 323 3.16 -13.68 13.62
C ILE A 323 2.48 -13.82 12.25
N PHE A 324 1.44 -13.03 11.97
CA PHE A 324 0.74 -13.08 10.69
C PHE A 324 1.64 -12.67 9.52
N ASN A 325 2.48 -11.63 9.68
CA ASN A 325 3.48 -11.28 8.67
C ASN A 325 4.47 -12.45 8.44
N CYS A 326 4.93 -13.12 9.50
CA CYS A 326 5.77 -14.32 9.36
C CYS A 326 5.05 -15.46 8.62
N LEU A 327 3.77 -15.71 8.91
CA LEU A 327 2.97 -16.72 8.23
C LEU A 327 2.79 -16.39 6.74
N VAL A 328 2.58 -15.11 6.40
CA VAL A 328 2.51 -14.65 5.01
C VAL A 328 3.84 -14.88 4.29
N LEU A 329 4.98 -14.64 4.92
CA LEU A 329 6.30 -14.95 4.34
C LEU A 329 6.46 -16.46 4.08
N VAL A 330 6.04 -17.31 5.02
CA VAL A 330 6.09 -18.78 4.84
C VAL A 330 5.15 -19.24 3.73
N ALA A 331 3.93 -18.70 3.67
CA ALA A 331 2.97 -19.01 2.61
C ALA A 331 3.50 -18.56 1.24
N GLN A 332 4.09 -17.37 1.16
CA GLN A 332 4.69 -16.86 -0.06
C GLN A 332 5.90 -17.68 -0.51
N PHE A 333 6.72 -18.16 0.44
CA PHE A 333 7.81 -19.08 0.13
C PHE A 333 7.28 -20.39 -0.46
N TRP A 334 6.19 -20.94 0.11
CA TRP A 334 5.55 -22.15 -0.41
C TRP A 334 4.99 -21.95 -1.82
N VAL A 335 4.28 -20.85 -2.07
CA VAL A 335 3.75 -20.51 -3.40
C VAL A 335 4.87 -20.25 -4.40
N GLY A 336 5.97 -19.60 -3.99
CA GLY A 336 7.11 -19.37 -4.86
C GLY A 336 7.87 -20.65 -5.21
N PHE A 337 8.07 -21.55 -4.23
CA PHE A 337 8.81 -22.81 -4.44
C PHE A 337 8.00 -23.81 -5.25
N ALA A 338 6.71 -23.92 -4.92
CA ALA A 338 5.76 -24.72 -5.63
C ALA A 338 4.63 -23.82 -6.11
N PRO A 339 4.70 -23.20 -7.30
CA PRO A 339 3.57 -22.49 -7.92
C PRO A 339 2.37 -23.40 -8.18
N VAL A 340 1.21 -22.82 -8.48
CA VAL A 340 -0.02 -23.58 -8.75
C VAL A 340 0.20 -24.58 -9.89
N ASP A 341 0.89 -24.17 -10.96
CA ASP A 341 1.14 -24.98 -12.16
C ASP A 341 2.46 -25.75 -12.09
N TYR A 342 2.95 -26.05 -10.88
CA TYR A 342 4.26 -26.68 -10.63
C TYR A 342 4.54 -27.94 -11.45
N GLY A 343 3.49 -28.70 -11.80
CA GLY A 343 3.58 -29.94 -12.57
C GLY A 343 3.88 -29.74 -14.05
N GLU A 344 3.58 -28.57 -14.61
CA GLU A 344 3.73 -28.27 -16.06
C GLU A 344 4.97 -27.42 -16.37
N MET A 345 5.63 -26.87 -15.34
CA MET A 345 6.76 -25.97 -15.50
C MET A 345 8.10 -26.69 -15.69
N THR A 346 8.93 -26.15 -16.59
CA THR A 346 10.34 -26.54 -16.73
C THR A 346 11.16 -26.15 -15.49
N ALA A 347 12.31 -26.80 -15.29
CA ALA A 347 13.19 -26.52 -14.15
C ALA A 347 13.67 -25.05 -14.11
N SER A 348 13.93 -24.44 -15.26
CA SER A 348 14.28 -23.02 -15.37
C SER A 348 13.10 -22.11 -15.00
N GLY A 349 11.90 -22.39 -15.51
CA GLY A 349 10.69 -21.62 -15.20
C GLY A 349 10.32 -21.65 -13.71
N ARG A 350 10.59 -22.78 -13.03
CA ARG A 350 10.39 -22.89 -11.58
C ARG A 350 11.34 -21.98 -10.79
N VAL A 351 12.61 -21.91 -11.19
CA VAL A 351 13.60 -21.02 -10.55
C VAL A 351 13.23 -19.56 -10.78
N GLU A 352 12.85 -19.21 -12.00
CA GLU A 352 12.39 -17.85 -12.34
C GLU A 352 11.16 -17.45 -11.53
N SER A 353 10.13 -18.29 -11.47
CA SER A 353 8.91 -18.05 -10.68
C SER A 353 9.20 -17.89 -9.18
N PHE A 354 10.15 -18.66 -8.64
CA PHE A 354 10.56 -18.52 -7.24
C PHE A 354 11.19 -17.16 -6.99
N PHE A 355 12.15 -16.74 -7.81
CA PHE A 355 12.79 -15.44 -7.65
C PHE A 355 11.80 -14.31 -7.92
N GLN A 356 10.99 -14.38 -8.97
CA GLN A 356 9.95 -13.39 -9.24
C GLN A 356 9.02 -13.19 -8.04
N SER A 357 8.61 -14.27 -7.36
CA SER A 357 7.67 -14.21 -6.24
C SER A 357 8.30 -13.88 -4.88
N TYR A 358 9.61 -14.14 -4.71
CA TYR A 358 10.27 -14.11 -3.40
C TYR A 358 11.56 -13.29 -3.34
N LEU A 359 12.00 -12.63 -4.42
CA LEU A 359 13.29 -11.89 -4.48
C LEU A 359 13.43 -10.81 -3.40
N ALA A 360 12.34 -10.16 -3.00
CA ALA A 360 12.43 -9.10 -1.99
C ALA A 360 12.96 -9.60 -0.64
N ALA A 361 12.72 -10.87 -0.26
CA ALA A 361 13.22 -11.42 0.99
C ALA A 361 14.75 -11.49 1.06
N PRO A 362 15.47 -12.17 0.13
CA PRO A 362 16.93 -12.17 0.14
C PRO A 362 17.50 -10.77 -0.05
N VAL A 363 16.85 -9.89 -0.83
CA VAL A 363 17.31 -8.50 -0.96
C VAL A 363 17.24 -7.77 0.38
N VAL A 364 16.09 -7.77 1.06
CA VAL A 364 15.94 -7.11 2.37
C VAL A 364 16.93 -7.69 3.40
N ILE A 365 17.12 -9.00 3.42
CA ILE A 365 18.09 -9.67 4.30
C ILE A 365 19.52 -9.22 3.96
N ALA A 366 19.90 -9.17 2.69
CA ALA A 366 21.21 -8.70 2.26
C ALA A 366 21.46 -7.25 2.67
N PHE A 367 20.50 -6.35 2.44
CA PHE A 367 20.58 -4.96 2.89
C PHE A 367 20.76 -4.86 4.41
N TYR A 368 20.00 -5.65 5.18
CA TYR A 368 20.12 -5.68 6.64
C TYR A 368 21.50 -6.17 7.10
N ILE A 369 22.00 -7.28 6.52
CA ILE A 369 23.29 -7.87 6.88
C ILE A 369 24.44 -6.91 6.51
N LEU A 370 24.45 -6.37 5.29
CA LEU A 370 25.48 -5.43 4.83
C LEU A 370 25.51 -4.18 5.71
N TYR A 371 24.33 -3.63 6.03
CA TYR A 371 24.23 -2.49 6.94
C TYR A 371 24.76 -2.82 8.35
N LYS A 372 24.45 -4.01 8.87
CA LYS A 372 24.93 -4.45 10.19
C LYS A 372 26.44 -4.64 10.21
N ILE A 373 27.02 -5.19 9.15
CA ILE A 373 28.48 -5.35 8.99
C ILE A 373 29.16 -3.99 8.88
N TYR A 374 28.61 -3.07 8.09
CA TYR A 374 29.19 -1.73 7.86
C TYR A 374 29.15 -0.87 9.13
N THR A 375 27.99 -0.76 9.76
CA THR A 375 27.80 0.07 10.97
C THR A 375 28.33 -0.57 12.24
N ARG A 376 28.58 -1.88 12.24
CA ARG A 376 28.97 -2.68 13.42
C ARG A 376 28.11 -2.42 14.65
N SER A 377 26.84 -2.06 14.45
CA SER A 377 25.96 -1.67 15.55
C SER A 377 25.65 -2.86 16.46
N PRO A 378 25.68 -2.73 17.80
CA PRO A 378 25.32 -3.83 18.70
C PRO A 378 23.82 -4.11 18.68
N PHE A 379 23.41 -5.30 19.14
CA PHE A 379 22.00 -5.56 19.46
C PHE A 379 21.67 -4.93 20.81
N MET A 380 20.92 -3.83 20.78
CA MET A 380 20.59 -3.04 21.97
C MET A 380 19.64 -3.80 22.91
N ARG A 381 20.05 -4.03 24.16
CA ARG A 381 19.21 -4.70 25.16
C ARG A 381 18.06 -3.77 25.56
N ALA A 382 16.93 -4.35 26.00
CA ALA A 382 15.74 -3.57 26.35
C ALA A 382 16.00 -2.48 27.40
N LYS A 383 16.86 -2.75 28.38
CA LYS A 383 17.23 -1.78 29.44
C LYS A 383 18.10 -0.63 28.94
N ASP A 384 18.90 -0.86 27.89
CA ASP A 384 19.90 0.09 27.38
C ASP A 384 19.34 0.91 26.20
N MET A 385 18.04 0.84 25.93
CA MET A 385 17.39 1.60 24.86
C MET A 385 17.27 3.08 25.24
N ASP A 386 17.69 3.97 24.35
CA ASP A 386 17.43 5.40 24.53
C ASP A 386 15.97 5.72 24.20
N LEU A 387 15.22 6.16 25.21
CA LEU A 387 13.80 6.53 25.11
C LEU A 387 13.57 8.02 25.41
N GLN A 388 14.64 8.79 25.62
CA GLN A 388 14.57 10.20 26.06
C GLN A 388 15.03 11.16 24.96
N THR A 389 16.11 10.84 24.23
CA THR A 389 16.68 11.75 23.24
C THR A 389 15.68 12.06 22.11
N GLY A 390 15.50 13.35 21.79
CA GLY A 390 14.63 13.79 20.69
C GLY A 390 13.12 13.70 20.99
N ARG A 391 12.73 13.41 22.23
CA ARG A 391 11.33 13.52 22.67
C ARG A 391 10.89 14.99 22.56
N ARG A 392 9.71 15.25 21.97
CA ARG A 392 9.08 16.59 22.01
C ARG A 392 8.66 16.88 23.46
N ASP A 393 9.56 17.43 24.25
CA ASP A 393 9.32 17.81 25.64
C ASP A 393 8.54 19.14 25.71
N LEU A 394 7.21 19.03 25.83
CA LEU A 394 6.33 20.14 26.20
C LEU A 394 5.15 19.55 27.00
N ASP A 395 5.22 19.62 28.33
CA ASP A 395 4.10 19.51 29.29
C ASP A 395 3.03 18.44 28.98
N ILE A 396 3.48 17.28 28.49
CA ILE A 396 2.59 16.28 27.89
C ILE A 396 1.63 15.74 28.95
N GLN A 397 2.09 15.56 30.19
CA GLN A 397 1.35 14.91 31.26
C GLN A 397 0.12 15.72 31.69
N HIS A 398 0.27 17.05 31.83
CA HIS A 398 -0.85 17.94 32.17
C HIS A 398 -1.92 17.90 31.06
N LEU A 399 -1.50 18.07 29.81
CA LEU A 399 -2.37 17.97 28.64
C LEU A 399 -3.01 16.58 28.48
N ILE A 400 -2.30 15.49 28.81
CA ILE A 400 -2.88 14.12 28.80
C ILE A 400 -3.99 14.02 29.84
N ASN A 401 -3.74 14.54 31.04
CA ASN A 401 -4.69 14.47 32.14
C ASN A 401 -5.95 15.31 31.85
N GLU A 402 -5.78 16.51 31.30
CA GLU A 402 -6.90 17.35 30.81
C GLU A 402 -7.70 16.64 29.72
N GLU A 403 -7.03 16.10 28.69
CA GLU A 403 -7.70 15.36 27.62
C GLU A 403 -8.46 14.13 28.14
N ARG A 404 -7.91 13.42 29.13
CA ARG A 404 -8.59 12.28 29.76
C ARG A 404 -9.79 12.71 30.60
N ALA A 405 -9.70 13.84 31.30
CA ALA A 405 -10.82 14.41 32.04
C ALA A 405 -11.95 14.84 31.09
N GLU A 406 -11.61 15.50 29.98
CA GLU A 406 -12.56 15.84 28.92
C GLU A 406 -13.22 14.57 28.34
N GLN A 407 -12.43 13.54 28.05
CA GLN A 407 -12.93 12.25 27.53
C GLN A 407 -13.85 11.55 28.53
N ALA A 408 -13.55 11.61 29.83
CA ALA A 408 -14.39 11.06 30.88
C ALA A 408 -15.75 11.77 30.96
N ALA A 409 -15.78 13.08 30.70
CA ALA A 409 -17.00 13.89 30.65
C ALA A 409 -17.82 13.70 29.36
N TRP A 410 -17.32 12.99 28.35
CA TRP A 410 -18.06 12.80 27.11
C TRP A 410 -19.32 11.92 27.29
N PRO A 411 -20.42 12.27 26.61
CA PRO A 411 -21.61 11.43 26.57
C PRO A 411 -21.30 10.08 25.91
N TRP A 412 -22.09 9.06 26.27
CA TRP A 412 -21.85 7.67 25.84
C TRP A 412 -21.73 7.53 24.32
N TRP A 413 -22.57 8.23 23.53
CA TRP A 413 -22.53 8.18 22.07
C TRP A 413 -21.19 8.69 21.51
N LYS A 414 -20.62 9.74 22.12
CA LYS A 414 -19.35 10.34 21.69
C LYS A 414 -18.19 9.44 22.06
N LYS A 415 -18.26 8.76 23.21
CA LYS A 415 -17.29 7.73 23.61
C LYS A 415 -17.32 6.55 22.66
N THR A 416 -18.49 6.05 22.29
CA THR A 416 -18.64 4.97 21.30
C THR A 416 -18.13 5.39 19.93
N TYR A 417 -18.52 6.57 19.44
CA TYR A 417 -18.01 7.10 18.18
C TYR A 417 -16.49 7.24 18.18
N LYS A 418 -15.90 7.85 19.21
CA LYS A 418 -14.44 8.01 19.33
C LYS A 418 -13.68 6.72 19.63
N PHE A 419 -14.37 5.67 20.05
CA PHE A 419 -13.79 4.35 20.18
C PHE A 419 -13.54 3.74 18.80
N PHE A 420 -14.50 3.86 17.87
CA PHE A 420 -14.43 3.32 16.51
C PHE A 420 -13.80 4.27 15.47
N CYS A 421 -13.94 5.59 15.63
CA CYS A 421 -13.45 6.66 14.75
C CYS A 421 -12.49 7.60 15.49
#